data_AF-A0AAV5L8W6-F1
#
_entry.id   AF-A0AAV5L8W6-F1
#
_cell.length_a   1.000
_cell.length_b   1.000
_cell.length_c   1.000
_cell.angle_alpha   90.00
_cell.angle_beta   90.00
_cell.angle_gamma   90.00
#
_symmetry.space_group_name_H-M   'P 1'
#
loop_
_entity.id
_entity.type
_entity.pdbx_description
1 polymer ?
#
loop_
_entity_poly.entity_id
_entity_poly.type
_entity_poly.pdbx_seq_one_letter_code
_entity_poly.pdbx_strand_id
1 'polypeptide(L)' 'MKKSGEWGDHITLQAAADRFGVKICLVTSFRDTCYIEILPKDKSPTRDIWLSFWSEVHYNSLYASGDVPTRPPRRKHWLF' A
#
# COMPACT_ATOMS: atom_id res chain seq x y z
N MET A 1 8.45 12.39 -1.81
CA MET A 1 8.62 12.63 -0.36
C MET A 1 10.09 12.72 -0.03
N LYS A 2 10.50 13.80 0.62
CA LYS A 2 11.92 14.06 0.92
C LYS A 2 12.22 13.86 2.40
N LYS A 3 11.21 13.92 3.26
CA LYS A 3 11.35 13.81 4.71
C LYS A 3 10.80 12.49 5.22
N SER A 4 11.44 11.94 6.26
CA SER A 4 10.91 10.79 6.99
C SER A 4 9.59 11.18 7.67
N GLY A 5 8.57 10.31 7.59
CA GLY A 5 7.25 10.55 8.16
C GLY A 5 6.33 11.45 7.33
N GLU A 6 6.78 11.94 6.18
CA GLU A 6 5.89 12.55 5.19
C GLU A 6 4.92 11.49 4.65
N TRP A 7 3.65 11.85 4.45
CA TRP A 7 2.61 10.90 4.02
C TRP A 7 2.57 10.80 2.51
N GLY A 8 2.48 9.56 2.01
CA GLY A 8 2.28 9.29 0.60
C GLY A 8 0.84 9.59 0.18
N ASP A 9 0.70 10.10 -1.03
CA ASP A 9 -0.57 10.40 -1.69
C ASP A 9 -0.75 9.57 -2.96
N HIS A 10 -1.76 9.91 -3.76
CA HIS A 10 -2.04 9.25 -5.03
C HIS A 10 -0.86 9.33 -6.04
N ILE A 11 -0.10 10.43 -6.07
CA ILE A 11 1.08 10.59 -6.93
C ILE A 11 2.17 9.60 -6.49
N THR A 12 2.34 9.46 -5.18
CA THR A 12 3.30 8.51 -4.60
C THR A 12 2.96 7.06 -4.97
N LEU A 13 1.67 6.70 -4.94
CA LEU A 13 1.22 5.38 -5.37
C LEU A 13 1.42 5.15 -6.87
N GLN A 14 1.14 6.14 -7.71
CA GLN A 14 1.42 6.04 -9.15
C GLN A 14 2.92 5.85 -9.42
N ALA A 15 3.77 6.66 -8.78
CA ALA A 15 5.22 6.53 -8.92
C ALA A 15 5.73 5.15 -8.44
N ALA A 16 5.12 4.58 -7.40
CA ALA A 16 5.44 3.23 -6.94
C ALA A 16 5.01 2.16 -7.97
N ALA A 17 3.80 2.26 -8.51
CA ALA A 17 3.32 1.36 -9.56
C ALA A 17 4.27 1.36 -10.77
N ASP A 18 4.65 2.54 -11.26
CA ASP A 18 5.55 2.73 -12.40
C ASP A 18 6.97 2.20 -12.12
N ARG A 19 7.51 2.51 -10.93
CA ARG A 19 8.86 2.11 -10.52
C ARG A 19 8.99 0.59 -10.39
N PHE A 20 8.01 -0.06 -9.78
CA PHE A 20 8.05 -1.50 -9.52
C PHE A 20 7.38 -2.34 -10.61
N GLY A 21 6.68 -1.73 -11.57
CA GLY A 21 5.97 -2.46 -12.62
C GLY A 21 4.87 -3.36 -12.06
N VAL A 22 4.10 -2.86 -11.10
CA VAL A 22 3.05 -3.59 -10.40
C VAL A 22 1.72 -2.84 -10.50
N LYS A 23 0.60 -3.58 -10.46
CA LYS A 23 -0.72 -2.99 -10.24
C LYS A 23 -0.94 -2.83 -8.73
N ILE A 24 -1.39 -1.65 -8.32
CA ILE A 24 -1.81 -1.40 -6.93
C ILE A 24 -3.33 -1.42 -6.88
N CYS A 25 -3.89 -2.35 -6.12
CA CYS A 25 -5.31 -2.46 -5.82
C CYS A 25 -5.56 -1.85 -4.43
N LEU A 26 -6.31 -0.75 -4.38
CA LEU A 26 -6.56 -0.02 -3.14
C LEU A 26 -8.04 -0.11 -2.76
N VAL A 27 -8.32 -0.72 -1.61
CA VAL A 27 -9.66 -0.70 -0.99
C VAL A 27 -9.71 0.45 0.01
N THR A 28 -10.75 1.27 0.00
CA THR A 28 -10.83 2.45 0.86
C THR A 28 -12.19 2.64 1.51
N SER A 29 -12.20 3.39 2.62
CA SER A 29 -13.39 3.75 3.38
C SER A 29 -14.26 4.83 2.72
N PHE A 30 -13.84 5.42 1.59
CA PHE A 30 -14.71 6.32 0.82
C PHE A 30 -15.87 5.54 0.21
N ARG A 31 -17.11 5.98 0.47
CA ARG A 31 -18.31 5.26 0.03
C ARG A 31 -18.49 5.29 -1.48
N ASP A 32 -18.17 6.41 -2.11
CA ASP A 32 -18.39 6.62 -3.55
C ASP A 32 -17.27 5.99 -4.39
N THR A 33 -16.09 5.78 -3.80
CA THR A 33 -14.89 5.26 -4.46
C THR A 33 -14.22 4.20 -3.60
N CYS A 34 -14.93 3.13 -3.28
CA CYS A 34 -14.46 2.09 -2.36
C CYS A 34 -13.29 1.24 -2.90
N TYR A 35 -13.04 1.30 -4.20
CA TYR A 35 -11.99 0.55 -4.89
C TYR A 35 -11.31 1.40 -5.96
N ILE A 36 -9.98 1.40 -5.96
CA ILE A 36 -9.14 2.15 -6.91
C ILE A 36 -8.06 1.22 -7.45
N GLU A 37 -7.88 1.22 -8.76
CA GLU A 37 -6.79 0.52 -9.44
C GLU A 37 -5.78 1.53 -9.99
N ILE A 38 -4.50 1.29 -9.69
CA ILE A 38 -3.40 2.09 -10.18
C ILE A 38 -2.52 1.18 -11.02
N LEU A 39 -2.55 1.40 -12.33
CA LEU A 39 -1.76 0.68 -13.30
C LEU A 39 -0.43 1.41 -13.58
N PRO A 40 0.66 0.67 -13.83
CA PRO A 40 1.88 1.27 -14.35
C PRO A 40 1.64 1.82 -15.76
N LYS A 41 2.18 3.01 -16.08
CA LYS A 41 1.91 3.70 -17.35
C LYS A 41 2.51 2.99 -18.57
N ASP A 42 3.77 2.56 -18.45
CA ASP A 42 4.57 2.13 -19.62
C ASP A 42 4.90 0.62 -19.60
N LYS A 43 4.33 -0.14 -18.66
CA LYS A 43 4.66 -1.56 -18.45
C LYS A 43 3.41 -2.39 -18.26
N SER A 44 3.43 -3.65 -18.66
CA SER A 44 2.46 -4.60 -18.16
C SER A 44 2.75 -4.90 -16.67
N PRO A 45 1.73 -4.88 -15.80
CA PRO A 45 1.92 -5.20 -14.40
C PRO A 45 2.38 -6.66 -14.25
N THR A 46 3.47 -6.87 -13.53
CA THR A 46 4.04 -8.21 -13.28
C THR A 46 3.35 -8.95 -12.14
N ARG A 47 2.71 -8.20 -11.23
CA ARG A 47 1.95 -8.70 -10.08
C ARG A 47 1.03 -7.62 -9.53
N ASP A 48 0.12 -8.06 -8.68
CA ASP A 48 -0.84 -7.24 -7.98
C ASP A 48 -0.40 -7.08 -6.52
N ILE A 49 -0.47 -5.86 -6.00
CA ILE A 49 -0.34 -5.60 -4.56
C ILE A 49 -1.62 -4.99 -4.02
N TRP A 50 -2.01 -5.41 -2.82
CA TRP A 50 -3.26 -5.01 -2.21
C TRP A 50 -3.01 -4.14 -0.98
N LEU A 51 -3.70 -3.01 -0.95
CA LEU A 51 -3.65 -2.05 0.14
C LEU A 51 -5.06 -1.74 0.62
N SER A 52 -5.19 -1.43 1.92
CA SER A 52 -6.39 -0.78 2.45
C SER A 52 -6.05 0.64 2.89
N PHE A 53 -6.88 1.62 2.56
CA PHE A 53 -6.76 2.99 3.05
C PHE A 53 -7.98 3.36 3.90
N TRP A 54 -7.74 3.49 5.20
CA TRP A 54 -8.68 4.18 6.08
C TRP A 54 -8.42 5.68 5.96
N SER A 55 -9.39 6.39 5.37
CA SER A 55 -9.23 7.81 5.01
C SER A 55 -8.70 8.63 6.18
N GLU A 56 -7.66 9.43 5.91
CA GLU A 56 -6.99 10.32 6.87
C GLU A 56 -6.25 9.62 8.02
N VAL A 57 -6.29 8.29 8.10
CA VAL A 57 -5.71 7.54 9.23
C VAL A 57 -4.55 6.64 8.85
N HIS A 58 -4.71 5.72 7.90
CA HIS A 58 -3.63 4.76 7.62
C HIS A 58 -3.78 3.95 6.33
N TYR A 59 -2.62 3.54 5.79
CA TYR A 59 -2.51 2.49 4.78
C TYR A 59 -2.06 1.17 5.43
N ASN A 60 -2.77 0.06 5.16
CA ASN A 60 -2.29 -1.28 5.52
C ASN A 60 -2.02 -2.12 4.28
N SER A 61 -1.16 -3.12 4.44
CA SER A 61 -1.01 -4.21 3.47
C SER A 61 -2.13 -5.22 3.65
N LEU A 62 -2.77 -5.60 2.55
CA LEU A 62 -3.72 -6.70 2.51
C LEU A 62 -3.05 -7.92 1.88
N TYR A 63 -3.38 -9.10 2.40
CA TYR A 63 -2.87 -10.38 1.94
C TYR A 63 -4.04 -11.34 1.75
N ALA A 64 -3.90 -12.27 0.82
CA ALA A 64 -4.82 -13.40 0.75
C ALA A 64 -4.71 -14.23 2.03
N SER A 65 -5.77 -14.98 2.33
CA SER A 65 -5.77 -15.89 3.49
C SER A 65 -4.62 -16.89 3.35
N GLY A 66 -3.74 -16.94 4.34
CA GLY A 66 -2.55 -17.82 4.34
C GLY A 66 -1.26 -17.16 3.82
N ASP A 67 -1.33 -16.01 3.16
CA ASP A 67 -0.15 -15.33 2.56
C ASP A 67 0.46 -14.25 3.46
N VAL A 68 0.01 -14.16 4.71
CA VAL A 68 0.55 -13.18 5.66
C VAL A 68 2.01 -13.52 5.96
N PRO A 69 2.97 -12.62 5.65
CA PRO A 69 4.38 -12.90 5.90
C PRO A 69 4.63 -13.14 7.39
N THR A 70 5.36 -14.20 7.72
CA THR A 70 5.85 -14.44 9.09
C THR A 70 6.80 -13.31 9.48
N ARG A 71 6.31 -12.37 10.30
CA ARG A 71 7.16 -11.29 10.81
C ARG A 71 8.14 -11.86 11.84
N PRO A 72 9.44 -11.57 11.74
CA PRO A 72 10.36 -11.90 12.82
C PRO A 72 9.87 -11.20 14.10
N PRO A 73 9.92 -11.85 15.27
CA PRO A 73 9.51 -11.24 16.51
C PRO A 73 10.34 -9.98 16.75
N ARG A 74 9.69 -8.80 16.73
CA ARG A 74 10.35 -7.55 17.10
C ARG A 74 10.63 -7.61 18.60
N ARG A 75 11.85 -7.27 19.02
CA ARG A 75 12.16 -7.05 20.44
C ARG A 75 11.15 -6.06 20.98
N LYS A 76 10.33 -6.48 21.93
CA LYS A 76 9.47 -5.57 22.68
C LYS A 76 10.39 -4.71 23.54
N HIS A 77 10.77 -3.54 23.05
CA HIS A 77 11.26 -2.48 23.92
C HIS A 77 10.04 -2.02 24.73
N TRP A 78 9.81 -2.70 25.84
CA TRP A 78 8.98 -2.18 26.91
C TRP A 78 9.70 -0.93 27.42
N LEU A 79 9.15 0.23 27.11
CA LEU A 79 9.49 1.46 27.79
C LEU A 79 8.95 1.30 29.23
N PHE A 80 9.86 1.12 30.17
CA PHE A 80 9.68 1.73 31.48
C PHE A 80 10.00 3.22 31.34
#